data_AF-A0AA42ZD87-F1
#
_entry.id   AF-A0AA42ZD87-F1
#
_cell.length_a   1.000
_cell.length_b   1.000
_cell.length_c   1.000
_cell.angle_alpha   90.00
_cell.angle_beta   90.00
_cell.angle_gamma   90.00
#
_symmetry.space_group_name_H-M   'P 1'
#
loop_
_entity.id
_entity.type
_entity.pdbx_description
1 polymer ?
#
loop_
_entity_poly.entity_id
_entity_poly.type
_entity_poly.pdbx_seq_one_letter_code
_entity_poly.pdbx_strand_id
1 'polypeptide(L)' 'MLPKEQKQTYGAFYSAARNNDILPPETTLMIHLAAAMASGCGP' A
#
# COMPACT_ATOMS: atom_id res chain seq x y z
N MET A 1 4.31 2.31 -18.35
CA MET A 1 3.10 1.85 -17.62
C MET A 1 3.17 0.34 -17.49
N LEU A 2 2.82 -0.21 -16.32
CA LEU A 2 2.85 -1.67 -16.11
C LEU A 2 1.85 -2.37 -17.05
N PRO A 3 2.23 -3.48 -17.70
CA PRO A 3 1.32 -4.45 -18.30
C PRO A 3 0.12 -4.80 -17.42
N LYS A 4 -1.02 -5.12 -18.06
CA LYS A 4 -2.32 -5.34 -17.39
C LYS A 4 -2.24 -6.35 -16.25
N GLU A 5 -1.60 -7.49 -16.49
CA GLU A 5 -1.45 -8.57 -15.51
C GLU A 5 -0.64 -8.14 -14.28
N GLN A 6 0.46 -7.41 -14.50
CA GLN A 6 1.31 -6.88 -13.42
C GLN A 6 0.56 -5.83 -12.60
N LYS A 7 -0.22 -4.95 -13.26
CA LYS A 7 -1.06 -3.97 -12.56
C LYS A 7 -2.14 -4.64 -11.71
N GLN A 8 -2.77 -5.71 -12.20
CA GLN A 8 -3.77 -6.46 -11.45
C GLN A 8 -3.15 -7.18 -10.24
N THR A 9 -2.02 -7.86 -10.45
CA THR A 9 -1.30 -8.57 -9.38
C THR A 9 -0.84 -7.62 -8.29
N TYR A 10 -0.25 -6.49 -8.68
CA TYR A 10 0.15 -5.45 -7.73
C TYR A 10 -1.06 -4.85 -6.98
N GLY A 11 -2.17 -4.61 -7.67
CA GLY A 11 -3.40 -4.11 -7.04
C GLY A 11 -3.97 -5.08 -6.00
N ALA A 12 -3.97 -6.39 -6.29
CA ALA A 12 -4.41 -7.41 -5.36
C ALA A 12 -3.51 -7.47 -4.11
N PHE A 13 -2.19 -7.46 -4.32
CA PHE A 13 -1.21 -7.39 -3.23
C PHE A 13 -1.41 -6.14 -2.37
N TYR A 14 -1.48 -4.96 -2.98
CA TYR A 14 -1.61 -3.70 -2.26
C TYR A 14 -2.92 -3.64 -1.47
N SER A 15 -4.02 -4.13 -2.05
CA SER A 15 -5.31 -4.22 -1.36
C SER A 15 -5.24 -5.11 -0.13
N ALA A 16 -4.62 -6.28 -0.22
CA ALA A 16 -4.45 -7.20 0.90
C ALA A 16 -3.55 -6.62 2.01
N ALA A 17 -2.47 -5.92 1.64
CA ALA A 17 -1.61 -5.25 2.60
C ALA A 17 -2.33 -4.08 3.31
N ARG A 18 -3.09 -3.28 2.56
CA ARG A 18 -3.79 -2.08 3.06
C ARG A 18 -5.01 -2.41 3.92
N ASN A 19 -5.73 -3.48 3.56
CA ASN A 19 -6.98 -3.91 4.20
C ASN A 19 -6.76 -5.29 4.84
N ASN A 20 -5.96 -5.31 5.89
CA ASN A 20 -5.66 -6.52 6.67
C ASN A 20 -6.37 -6.46 8.03
N ASP A 21 -6.62 -7.62 8.62
CA ASP A 21 -7.25 -7.75 9.95
C ASP A 21 -6.23 -7.92 11.09
N ILE A 22 -4.93 -7.75 10.78
CA ILE A 22 -3.83 -7.92 11.74
C ILE A 22 -3.61 -6.62 12.53
N LEU A 23 -3.70 -5.48 11.86
CA LEU A 23 -3.53 -4.16 12.44
C LEU A 23 -4.82 -3.34 12.31
N PRO A 24 -5.12 -2.44 13.27
CA PRO A 24 -6.19 -1.46 13.10
C PRO A 24 -6.00 -0.67 11.78
N PRO A 25 -7.09 -0.29 11.10
CA PRO A 25 -7.03 0.44 9.83
C PRO A 25 -6.20 1.74 9.90
N GLU A 26 -6.26 2.44 11.03
CA GLU A 26 -5.53 3.68 11.32
C GLU A 26 -4.03 3.42 11.44
N THR A 27 -3.64 2.32 12.10
CA THR A 27 -2.23 1.92 12.21
C THR A 27 -1.65 1.59 10.84
N THR A 28 -2.39 0.82 10.03
CA THR A 28 -1.98 0.51 8.66
C THR A 28 -1.83 1.78 7.81
N LEU A 29 -2.76 2.75 7.94
CA LEU A 29 -2.66 4.05 7.25
C LEU A 29 -1.38 4.81 7.64
N MET A 30 -1.08 4.89 8.93
CA MET A 30 0.10 5.61 9.43
C MET A 30 1.42 4.97 8.94
N ILE A 31 1.48 3.64 8.86
CA ILE A 31 2.65 2.93 8.32
C ILE A 31 2.86 3.28 6.84
N HIS A 32 1.79 3.27 6.03
CA HIS A 32 1.90 3.66 4.63
C HIS A 32 2.36 5.12 4.47
N LEU A 33 1.83 6.04 5.28
CA LEU A 33 2.24 7.44 5.26
C LEU A 33 3.72 7.61 5.66
N ALA A 34 4.14 6.94 6.73
CA ALA A 34 5.54 6.98 7.19
C ALA A 34 6.50 6.40 6.15
N ALA A 35 6.15 5.28 5.50
CA ALA A 35 6.94 4.70 4.43
C ALA A 35 7.04 5.63 3.22
N ALA A 36 5.91 6.26 2.83
CA ALA A 36 5.87 7.24 1.75
C ALA A 36 6.80 8.43 2.05
N MET A 37 6.70 9.02 3.25
CA MET A 37 7.59 10.08 3.71
C MET A 37 9.07 9.66 3.73
N ALA A 38 9.39 8.48 4.28
CA ALA A 38 10.77 7.98 4.35
C ALA A 38 11.38 7.74 2.97
N SER A 39 10.55 7.37 1.99
CA SER A 39 10.97 7.21 0.60
C SER A 39 11.03 8.53 -0.19
N GLY A 40 10.77 9.68 0.45
CA GLY A 40 10.66 10.97 -0.23
C GLY A 40 9.46 11.06 -1.18
N CYS A 41 8.54 10.11 -1.10
CA CYS A 41 7.32 10.04 -1.87
C CYS A 41 6.21 10.72 -1.05
N GLY A 42 6.26 12.05 -0.99
CA GLY A 42 5.14 12.85 -0.50
C GLY A 42 4.07 13.02 -1.58
N PRO A 43 2.89 13.56 -1.25
CA PRO A 43 2.16 14.33 -2.25
C PRO A 43 3.05 15.38 -2.92
#